data_AF-A0A8S2W4M0-F1
#
_entry.id   AF-A0A8S2W4M0-F1
#
_cell.length_a   1.000
_cell.length_b   1.000
_cell.length_c   1.000
_cell.angle_alpha   90.00
_cell.angle_beta   90.00
_cell.angle_gamma   90.00
#
_symmetry.space_group_name_H-M   'P 1'
#
loop_
_entity.id
_entity.type
_entity.pdbx_description
1 polymer ?
#
loop_
_entity_poly.entity_id
_entity_poly.type
_entity_poly.pdbx_seq_one_letter_code
_entity_poly.pdbx_strand_id
1 'polypeptide(L)' 'MLRRGIAVVTVGFPATKLLEARVRFCISAAHTRQMLDTALMAIDEVGTEIPL' A
#
# COMPACT_ATOMS: atom_id res chain seq x y z
N MET A 1 -6.33 3.47 -0.62
CA MET A 1 -5.09 4.24 -0.86
C MET A 1 -5.29 5.42 -1.81
N LEU A 2 -5.80 5.25 -3.04
CA LEU A 2 -5.95 6.36 -3.99
C LEU A 2 -6.79 7.54 -3.48
N ARG A 3 -7.92 7.29 -2.81
CA ARG A 3 -8.73 8.34 -2.16
C ARG A 3 -7.97 9.13 -1.07
N ARG A 4 -6.93 8.51 -0.49
CA ARG A 4 -6.04 9.09 0.53
C ARG A 4 -4.81 9.77 -0.10
N GLY A 5 -4.79 9.95 -1.43
CA GLY A 5 -3.70 10.61 -2.16
C GLY A 5 -2.43 9.77 -2.33
N ILE A 6 -2.47 8.46 -2.04
CA ILE A 6 -1.31 7.58 -2.10
C ILE A 6 -1.47 6.59 -3.25
N ALA A 7 -0.52 6.65 -4.21
CA ALA A 7 -0.43 5.69 -5.30
C ALA A 7 0.28 4.41 -4.84
N VAL A 8 -0.30 3.26 -5.15
CA VAL A 8 0.24 1.94 -4.81
C VAL A 8 0.03 0.96 -5.96
N VAL A 9 0.85 -0.08 -6.05
CA VAL A 9 0.70 -1.14 -7.05
C VAL A 9 0.06 -2.37 -6.40
N THR A 10 -1.11 -2.77 -6.86
CA THR A 10 -1.70 -4.07 -6.53
C THR A 10 -1.16 -5.14 -7.48
N VAL A 11 -0.70 -6.27 -6.94
CA VAL A 11 -0.26 -7.42 -7.73
C VAL A 11 -1.10 -8.65 -7.39
N GLY A 12 -1.54 -9.34 -8.43
CA GLY A 12 -2.34 -10.58 -8.35
C GLY A 12 -1.97 -11.52 -9.50
N PHE A 13 -2.70 -12.62 -9.64
CA PHE A 13 -2.49 -13.58 -10.73
C PHE A 13 -2.54 -12.88 -12.11
N PRO A 14 -1.58 -13.14 -13.03
CA PRO A 14 -0.55 -14.19 -13.02
C PRO A 14 0.80 -13.79 -12.38
N ALA A 15 0.95 -12.56 -11.87
CA ALA A 15 2.21 -12.09 -11.29
C ALA A 15 2.53 -12.72 -9.92
N THR A 16 1.50 -13.24 -9.22
CA THR A 16 1.60 -13.97 -7.95
C THR A 16 0.69 -15.20 -8.00
N LYS A 17 0.82 -16.15 -7.06
CA LYS A 17 -0.16 -17.25 -6.94
C LYS A 17 -1.55 -16.68 -6.65
N LEU A 18 -2.58 -17.45 -6.98
CA LEU A 18 -3.99 -17.03 -6.91
C LEU A 18 -4.40 -16.48 -5.52
N LEU A 19 -3.92 -17.11 -4.44
CA LEU A 19 -4.25 -16.73 -3.05
C LEU A 19 -3.20 -15.80 -2.40
N GLU A 20 -2.15 -15.42 -3.13
CA GLU A 20 -1.03 -14.61 -2.60
C GLU A 20 -1.02 -13.18 -3.18
N ALA A 21 -2.19 -12.66 -3.53
CA ALA A 21 -2.35 -11.28 -3.98
C ALA A 21 -1.94 -10.30 -2.87
N ARG A 22 -1.26 -9.21 -3.24
CA ARG A 22 -0.72 -8.24 -2.28
C ARG A 22 -0.53 -6.86 -2.90
N VAL A 23 -0.25 -5.88 -2.06
CA VAL A 23 0.16 -4.53 -2.49
C VAL A 23 1.68 -4.42 -2.41
N ARG A 24 2.30 -3.82 -3.44
CA ARG A 24 3.72 -3.46 -3.47
C ARG A 24 3.85 -1.94 -3.34
N PHE A 25 4.56 -1.51 -2.30
CA PHE A 25 4.95 -0.11 -2.12
C PHE A 25 6.30 0.12 -2.78
N CYS A 26 6.36 1.09 -3.69
CA CYS A 26 7.61 1.51 -4.32
C CYS A 26 8.16 2.69 -3.52
N ILE A 27 9.34 2.52 -2.93
CA ILE A 27 10.00 3.55 -2.12
C ILE A 27 11.19 4.11 -2.93
N SER A 28 11.43 5.40 -2.75
CA SER A 28 12.53 6.16 -3.35
C SER A 28 13.20 7.02 -2.28
N ALA A 29 14.49 7.31 -2.43
CA ALA A 29 15.23 8.23 -1.56
C ALA A 29 14.65 9.65 -1.52
N ALA A 30 13.84 10.03 -2.52
CA ALA A 30 13.16 11.32 -2.58
C ALA A 30 11.97 11.46 -1.61
N HIS A 31 11.50 10.38 -0.98
CA HIS A 31 10.41 10.47 -0.01
C HIS A 31 10.89 11.18 1.26
N THR A 32 10.12 12.17 1.69
CA THR A 32 10.36 12.81 2.99
C THR A 32 9.80 11.95 4.12
N ARG A 33 10.28 12.18 5.34
CA ARG A 33 9.78 11.47 6.53
C ARG A 33 8.28 11.68 6.72
N GLN A 34 7.79 12.90 6.48
CA GLN A 34 6.37 13.24 6.58
C GLN A 34 5.52 12.46 5.57
N MET A 35 6.01 12.23 4.35
CA MET A 35 5.32 11.39 3.36
C MET A 35 5.21 9.94 3.85
N LEU A 36 6.29 9.42 4.43
CA LEU A 36 6.32 8.05 4.97
C LEU A 36 5.39 7.91 6.18
N ASP A 37 5.41 8.86 7.10
CA ASP A 37 4.51 8.86 8.27
C ASP A 37 3.04 8.93 7.83
N THR A 38 2.72 9.76 6.82
CA THR A 38 1.38 9.83 6.22
C THR A 38 0.97 8.50 5.58
N ALA A 39 1.89 7.86 4.85
CA ALA A 39 1.63 6.57 4.24
C ALA A 39 1.37 5.48 5.30
N LEU A 40 2.14 5.46 6.39
CA LEU A 40 1.97 4.51 7.49
C LEU A 40 0.60 4.65 8.16
N MET A 41 0.16 5.87 8.48
CA MET A 41 -1.17 6.11 9.06
C MET A 41 -2.29 5.60 8.15
N ALA A 42 -2.20 5.87 6.83
CA ALA A 42 -3.19 5.42 5.88
C ALA A 42 -3.20 3.89 5.68
N ILE A 43 -2.04 3.23 5.82
CA ILE A 43 -1.94 1.77 5.76
C ILE A 43 -2.63 1.14 6.98
N ASP A 44 -2.38 1.67 8.17
CA ASP A 44 -2.97 1.19 9.42
C ASP A 44 -4.49 1.32 9.45
N GLU A 45 -5.01 2.47 9.01
CA GLU A 45 -6.45 2.71 8.85
C GLU A 45 -7.08 1.68 7.91
N VAL A 46 -6.50 1.46 6.74
CA VAL A 46 -7.00 0.47 5.77
C VAL A 46 -6.87 -0.96 6.29
N GLY A 47 -5.78 -1.28 6.99
CA GLY A 47 -5.58 -2.60 7.60
C GLY A 47 -6.63 -2.92 8.66
N THR A 48 -7.15 -1.90 9.34
CA THR A 48 -8.26 -2.03 10.29
C THR A 48 -9.63 -2.12 9.60
N GLU A 49 -9.82 -1.43 8.48
CA GLU A 49 -11.07 -1.45 7.70
C GLU A 49 -11.31 -2.77 6.95
N ILE A 50 -10.25 -3.46 6.53
CA ILE A 50 -10.36 -4.71 5.77
C ILE A 50 -10.58 -5.88 6.74
N PRO A 51 -11.72 -6.59 6.68
CA PRO A 51 -11.86 -7.85 7.39
C PRO A 51 -10.97 -8.89 6.71
N LEU A 52 -9.97 -9.38 7.46
CA LEU A 52 -9.23 -10.60 7.14
C LEU A 52 -10.00 -11.81 7.67
#